data_AF-A0A0K2T1Z6-F1
#
_entry.id   AF-A0A0K2T1Z6-F1
#
_cell.length_a   1.000
_cell.length_b   1.000
_cell.length_c   1.000
_cell.angle_alpha   90.00
_cell.angle_beta   90.00
_cell.angle_gamma   90.00
#
_symmetry.space_group_name_H-M   'P 1'
#
loop_
_entity.id
_entity.type
_entity.pdbx_description
1 polymer ?
#
loop_
_entity_poly.entity_id
_entity_poly.type
_entity_poly.pdbx_seq_one_letter_code
_entity_poly.pdbx_strand_id
1 'polypeptide(L)'
;MGLIRAPGFNRMPAPGEEILISVLPLSSISAQIIDIYYTLCVVGTLCISSNKNLLTQGDAFFDTVFDVQPTVLFAPTLIYERIFHKLRNLKRSMSGIQKIVLDWSSCTLRDKHLNEQKKIKATRKLNQWQTALAKNTVTKKYKEMLGFTSRTVFFSRGAPMAREVLRFLSGYDIVVHETFGQTENCGLLTANIPKR
;
A
#
# COMPACT_ATOMS: atom_id res chain seq x y z
N MET A 1 -15.04 -24.13 11.29
CA MET A 1 -15.06 -22.92 12.12
C MET A 1 -15.12 -21.71 11.22
N GLY A 2 -16.22 -20.97 11.24
CA GLY A 2 -16.39 -19.77 10.41
C GLY A 2 -15.55 -18.63 10.96
N LEU A 3 -14.35 -18.44 10.40
CA LEU A 3 -13.57 -17.22 10.61
C LEU A 3 -14.38 -16.04 10.05
N ILE A 4 -14.78 -15.13 10.93
CA ILE A 4 -15.45 -13.88 10.58
C ILE A 4 -14.53 -13.13 9.60
N ARG A 5 -14.93 -13.07 8.34
CA ARG A 5 -14.14 -12.51 7.24
C ARG A 5 -14.24 -10.99 7.27
N ALA A 6 -13.11 -10.30 7.23
CA ALA A 6 -13.09 -8.89 6.92
C ALA A 6 -13.64 -8.69 5.48
N PRO A 7 -14.72 -7.92 5.27
CA PRO A 7 -15.35 -7.76 3.96
C PRO A 7 -14.38 -7.10 2.97
N GLY A 8 -13.86 -7.85 1.99
CA GLY A 8 -13.03 -7.29 0.90
C GLY A 8 -12.06 -8.28 0.24
N PHE A 9 -11.46 -9.21 0.97
CA PHE A 9 -10.70 -10.29 0.34
C PHE A 9 -11.69 -11.29 -0.27
N ASN A 10 -11.57 -11.68 -1.54
CA ASN A 10 -12.50 -12.53 -2.30
C ASN A 10 -12.03 -13.99 -2.39
N ARG A 11 -10.72 -14.24 -2.32
CA ARG A 11 -10.11 -15.58 -2.21
C ARG A 11 -9.23 -15.70 -0.96
N MET A 12 -9.18 -16.88 -0.36
CA MET A 12 -8.12 -17.18 0.60
C MET A 12 -6.81 -17.28 -0.20
N PRO A 13 -5.75 -16.58 0.20
CA PRO A 13 -4.45 -16.76 -0.42
C PRO A 13 -3.98 -18.19 -0.18
N ALA A 14 -3.20 -18.73 -1.12
CA ALA A 14 -2.57 -20.02 -0.92
C ALA A 14 -1.55 -19.94 0.24
N PRO A 15 -1.28 -21.03 0.97
CA PRO A 15 -0.22 -21.05 1.97
C PRO A 15 1.11 -20.53 1.39
N GLY A 16 1.72 -19.57 2.08
CA GLY A 16 2.97 -18.92 1.65
C GLY A 16 2.82 -17.85 0.57
N GLU A 17 1.60 -17.55 0.09
CA GLU A 17 1.38 -16.49 -0.90
C GLU A 17 1.43 -15.08 -0.28
N GLU A 18 1.04 -14.94 1.00
CA GLU A 18 1.11 -13.67 1.71
C GLU A 18 2.47 -13.49 2.40
N ILE A 19 3.16 -12.41 2.06
CA ILE A 19 4.45 -12.02 2.63
C ILE A 19 4.28 -10.66 3.30
N LEU A 20 4.57 -10.61 4.60
CA LEU A 20 4.48 -9.40 5.41
C LEU A 20 5.88 -9.00 5.89
N ILE A 21 6.10 -7.70 6.02
CA ILE A 21 7.30 -7.18 6.69
C ILE A 21 6.87 -6.59 8.04
N SER A 22 7.54 -7.01 9.11
CA SER A 22 7.36 -6.40 10.42
C SER A 22 8.12 -5.09 10.49
N VAL A 23 7.38 -3.99 10.52
CA VAL A 23 7.92 -2.61 10.55
C VAL A 23 7.63 -1.90 11.88
N LEU A 24 6.84 -2.54 12.74
CA LEU A 24 6.39 -1.98 14.00
C LEU A 24 7.01 -2.75 15.17
N PRO A 25 7.23 -2.09 16.33
CA PRO A 25 7.69 -2.81 17.51
C PRO A 25 6.61 -3.78 18.01
N LEU A 26 7.02 -4.99 18.36
CA LEU A 26 6.12 -6.05 18.86
C LEU A 26 5.42 -5.70 20.19
N SER A 27 5.91 -4.68 20.90
CA SER A 27 5.22 -4.11 22.07
C SER A 27 3.89 -3.45 21.73
N SER A 28 3.64 -3.11 20.46
CA SER A 28 2.37 -2.55 20.02
C SER A 28 1.34 -3.63 19.72
N ILE A 29 0.12 -3.49 20.25
CA ILE A 29 -0.99 -4.42 19.99
C ILE A 29 -1.28 -4.57 18.49
N SER A 30 -1.17 -3.50 17.69
CA SER A 30 -1.41 -3.58 16.25
C SER A 30 -0.38 -4.45 15.54
N ALA A 31 0.88 -4.44 16.01
CA ALA A 31 1.93 -5.31 15.50
C ALA A 31 1.64 -6.77 15.88
N GLN A 32 1.21 -7.04 17.11
CA GLN A 32 0.83 -8.39 17.53
C GLN A 32 -0.34 -8.94 16.68
N ILE A 33 -1.36 -8.12 16.41
CA ILE A 33 -2.51 -8.53 15.59
C ILE A 33 -2.07 -8.86 14.16
N ILE A 34 -1.28 -8.01 13.51
CA ILE A 34 -0.90 -8.22 12.12
C ILE A 34 0.23 -9.23 11.97
N ASP A 35 1.31 -9.08 12.73
CA ASP A 35 2.51 -9.88 12.57
C ASP A 35 2.30 -11.33 13.05
N ILE A 36 1.57 -11.53 14.16
CA ILE A 36 1.33 -12.86 14.73
C ILE A 36 -0.02 -13.40 14.25
N TYR A 37 -1.13 -12.79 14.68
CA TYR A 37 -2.45 -13.40 14.51
C TYR A 37 -2.88 -13.46 13.04
N TYR A 38 -2.71 -12.38 12.28
CA TYR A 38 -3.08 -12.37 10.86
C TYR A 38 -2.19 -13.29 10.03
N THR A 39 -0.87 -13.24 10.22
CA THR A 39 0.07 -14.14 9.52
C THR A 39 -0.27 -15.61 9.76
N LEU A 40 -0.60 -15.99 11.00
CA LEU A 40 -1.02 -17.35 11.34
C LEU A 40 -2.36 -17.74 10.71
N CYS A 41 -3.36 -16.84 10.75
CA CYS A 41 -4.68 -17.09 10.15
C CYS A 41 -4.59 -17.38 8.64
N VAL A 42 -3.62 -16.76 7.98
CA VAL A 42 -3.48 -16.76 6.52
C VAL A 42 -2.39 -17.72 6.03
N VAL A 43 -1.65 -18.34 6.97
CA VAL A 43 -0.47 -19.17 6.68
C VAL A 43 0.52 -18.40 5.81
N GLY A 44 0.78 -17.15 6.20
CA GLY A 44 1.71 -16.25 5.54
C GLY A 44 3.14 -16.35 6.07
N THR A 45 4.05 -15.66 5.40
CA THR A 45 5.45 -15.52 5.82
C THR A 45 5.67 -14.12 6.39
N LEU A 46 6.15 -14.03 7.64
CA LEU A 46 6.54 -12.77 8.25
C LEU A 46 8.07 -12.61 8.15
N CYS A 47 8.50 -11.53 7.52
CA CYS A 47 9.90 -11.12 7.48
C CYS A 47 10.15 -10.08 8.58
N ILE A 48 10.95 -10.45 9.57
CA ILE A 48 11.40 -9.55 10.63
C ILE A 48 12.74 -8.98 10.21
N SER A 49 12.80 -7.65 10.03
CA SER A 49 14.07 -7.00 9.70
C SER A 49 15.03 -7.05 10.88
N SER A 50 16.30 -7.38 10.59
CA SER A 50 17.37 -7.34 11.59
C SER A 50 17.72 -5.91 12.02
N ASN A 51 17.38 -4.92 11.20
CA ASN A 51 17.63 -3.51 11.49
C ASN A 51 16.51 -2.91 12.35
N LYS A 52 16.81 -2.71 13.64
CA LYS A 52 15.92 -2.02 14.60
C LYS A 52 15.54 -0.59 14.18
N ASN A 53 16.32 0.01 13.29
CA ASN A 53 16.13 1.40 12.82
C ASN A 53 15.42 1.51 11.47
N LEU A 54 14.66 0.51 11.03
CA LEU A 54 13.90 0.57 9.77
C LEU A 54 12.99 1.82 9.68
N LEU A 55 12.45 2.25 10.82
CA LEU A 55 11.64 3.44 10.95
C LEU A 55 12.45 4.74 10.93
N THR A 56 13.76 4.71 11.13
CA THR A 56 14.61 5.91 11.26
C THR A 56 15.51 6.10 10.04
N GLN A 57 16.05 5.01 9.49
CA GLN A 57 16.88 5.01 8.30
C GLN A 57 16.01 4.72 7.06
N GLY A 58 15.74 5.77 6.28
CA GLY A 58 14.85 5.71 5.13
C GLY A 58 15.33 4.77 4.02
N ASP A 59 16.64 4.73 3.75
CA ASP A 59 17.19 3.93 2.64
C ASP A 59 17.13 2.42 2.95
N ALA A 60 17.52 2.03 4.17
CA ALA A 60 17.45 0.66 4.63
C ALA A 60 16.02 0.06 4.53
N PHE A 61 14.99 0.88 4.74
CA PHE A 61 13.60 0.43 4.53
C PHE A 61 13.37 -0.01 3.09
N PHE A 62 13.76 0.81 2.10
CA PHE A 62 13.54 0.47 0.70
C PHE A 62 14.36 -0.73 0.25
N ASP A 63 15.58 -0.90 0.76
CA ASP A 63 16.41 -2.07 0.47
C ASP A 63 15.72 -3.36 0.98
N THR A 64 15.25 -3.35 2.23
CA THR A 64 14.52 -4.52 2.76
C THR A 64 13.21 -4.81 2.03
N VAL A 65 12.49 -3.77 1.59
CA VAL A 65 11.26 -3.93 0.80
C VAL A 65 11.58 -4.52 -0.57
N PHE A 66 12.69 -4.12 -1.18
CA PHE A 66 13.13 -4.64 -2.47
C PHE A 66 13.50 -6.13 -2.38
N ASP A 67 14.16 -6.53 -1.30
CA ASP A 67 14.56 -7.93 -1.07
C ASP A 67 13.35 -8.83 -0.75
N VAL A 68 12.41 -8.35 0.05
CA VAL A 68 11.29 -9.16 0.55
C VAL A 68 10.08 -9.15 -0.39
N GLN A 69 9.84 -8.05 -1.12
CA GLN A 69 8.68 -7.84 -2.00
C GLN A 69 7.34 -8.14 -1.31
N PRO A 70 6.94 -7.35 -0.30
CA PRO A 70 5.78 -7.66 0.54
C PRO A 70 4.46 -7.62 -0.24
N THR A 71 3.54 -8.53 0.08
CA THR A 71 2.16 -8.52 -0.43
C THR A 71 1.24 -7.68 0.44
N VAL A 72 1.55 -7.51 1.72
CA VAL A 72 0.83 -6.64 2.65
C VAL A 72 1.85 -5.80 3.41
N LEU A 73 1.69 -4.48 3.32
CA LEU A 73 2.48 -3.52 4.10
C LEU A 73 1.57 -2.82 5.10
N PHE A 74 1.74 -3.13 6.39
CA PHE A 74 1.09 -2.43 7.49
C PHE A 74 2.11 -1.50 8.15
N ALA A 75 1.98 -0.20 7.89
CA ALA A 75 3.01 0.78 8.20
C ALA A 75 2.42 2.05 8.84
N PRO A 76 3.19 2.77 9.69
CA PRO A 76 2.77 4.07 10.18
C PRO A 76 2.80 5.12 9.07
N THR A 77 2.01 6.18 9.23
CA THR A 77 1.91 7.32 8.29
C THR A 77 3.27 7.87 7.82
N LEU A 78 4.26 7.91 8.71
CA LEU A 78 5.62 8.37 8.42
C LEU A 78 6.27 7.64 7.23
N ILE A 79 6.01 6.34 7.05
CA ILE A 79 6.57 5.56 5.93
C ILE A 79 5.94 5.99 4.62
N TYR A 80 4.63 6.24 4.61
CA TYR A 80 3.94 6.71 3.41
C TYR A 80 4.37 8.12 3.01
N GLU A 81 4.65 8.99 3.97
CA GLU A 81 5.28 10.30 3.71
C GLU A 81 6.67 10.15 3.10
N ARG A 82 7.48 9.20 3.57
CA ARG A 82 8.78 8.89 2.95
C ARG A 82 8.65 8.36 1.53
N ILE A 83 7.71 7.46 1.28
CA ILE A 83 7.39 6.96 -0.07
C ILE A 83 7.01 8.16 -0.96
N PHE A 84 6.18 9.07 -0.45
CA PHE A 84 5.80 10.30 -1.14
C PHE A 84 7.02 11.16 -1.48
N HIS A 85 7.92 11.41 -0.53
CA HIS A 85 9.14 12.19 -0.75
C HIS A 85 10.09 11.52 -1.76
N LYS A 86 10.29 10.20 -1.69
CA LYS A 86 11.11 9.44 -2.63
C LYS A 86 10.54 9.54 -4.05
N LEU A 87 9.25 9.30 -4.23
CA LEU A 87 8.58 9.46 -5.52
C LEU A 87 8.65 10.89 -6.05
N ARG A 88 8.50 11.90 -5.18
CA ARG A 88 8.60 13.30 -5.56
C ARG A 88 10.03 13.66 -6.03
N ASN A 89 11.05 13.12 -5.37
CA ASN A 89 12.44 13.31 -5.78
C ASN A 89 12.74 12.61 -7.11
N LEU A 90 12.29 11.37 -7.28
CA LEU A 90 12.37 10.66 -8.57
C LEU A 90 11.71 11.46 -9.68
N LYS A 91 10.51 12.02 -9.44
CA LYS A 91 9.80 12.87 -10.40
C LYS A 91 10.56 14.15 -10.75
N ARG A 92 11.31 14.74 -9.82
CA ARG A 92 12.15 15.92 -10.08
C ARG A 92 13.35 15.60 -10.97
N SER A 93 13.92 14.41 -10.84
CA SER A 93 15.05 13.96 -11.67
C SER A 93 14.65 13.50 -13.08
N MET A 94 13.37 13.40 -13.41
CA MET A 94 12.90 12.93 -14.72
C MET A 94 12.98 13.98 -15.83
N SER A 95 13.25 13.51 -17.04
CA SER A 95 13.20 14.31 -18.26
C SER A 95 11.75 14.67 -18.64
N GLY A 96 11.56 15.80 -19.32
CA GLY A 96 10.24 16.42 -19.55
C GLY A 96 9.18 15.51 -20.17
N ILE A 97 9.57 14.66 -21.13
CA ILE A 97 8.64 13.73 -21.80
C ILE A 97 8.15 12.64 -20.81
N GLN A 98 9.05 12.08 -20.01
CA GLN A 98 8.67 11.09 -18.99
C GLN A 98 7.75 11.70 -17.93
N LYS A 99 8.00 12.95 -17.56
CA LYS A 99 7.17 13.70 -16.62
C LYS A 99 5.76 13.92 -17.16
N ILE A 100 5.59 14.27 -18.44
CA ILE A 100 4.28 14.45 -19.08
C ILE A 100 3.49 13.14 -19.08
N VAL A 101 4.12 12.02 -19.45
CA VAL A 101 3.46 10.70 -19.45
C VAL A 101 3.09 10.27 -18.03
N LEU A 102 3.98 10.52 -17.06
CA LEU A 102 3.71 10.26 -15.66
C LEU A 102 2.53 11.10 -15.14
N ASP A 103 2.50 12.39 -15.46
CA ASP A 103 1.43 13.31 -15.04
C ASP A 103 0.10 12.88 -15.65
N TRP A 104 0.07 12.51 -16.93
CA TRP A 104 -1.10 11.96 -17.58
C TRP A 104 -1.59 10.68 -16.89
N SER A 105 -0.70 9.69 -16.71
CA SER A 105 -1.05 8.40 -16.08
C SER A 105 -1.53 8.57 -14.63
N SER A 106 -0.92 9.49 -13.88
CA SER A 106 -1.27 9.79 -12.49
C SER A 106 -2.65 10.41 -12.38
N CYS A 107 -2.99 11.34 -13.29
CA CYS A 107 -4.32 11.94 -13.35
C CYS A 107 -5.40 10.88 -13.65
N THR A 108 -5.18 10.04 -14.67
CA THR A 108 -6.13 8.98 -15.06
C THR A 108 -6.38 7.98 -13.94
N LEU A 109 -5.35 7.55 -13.21
CA LEU A 109 -5.51 6.63 -12.07
C LEU A 109 -6.18 7.29 -10.87
N ARG A 110 -5.84 8.54 -10.58
CA ARG A 110 -6.47 9.30 -9.49
C ARG A 110 -7.97 9.47 -9.73
N ASP A 111 -8.37 9.80 -10.95
CA ASP A 111 -9.78 9.98 -11.30
C ASP A 111 -10.53 8.64 -11.23
N LYS A 112 -9.90 7.53 -11.63
CA LYS A 112 -10.45 6.19 -11.44
C LYS A 112 -10.70 5.88 -9.97
N HIS A 113 -9.69 6.03 -9.10
CA HIS A 113 -9.83 5.71 -7.68
C HIS A 113 -10.84 6.62 -6.98
N LEU A 114 -10.91 7.89 -7.36
CA LEU A 114 -11.92 8.82 -6.85
C LEU A 114 -13.35 8.41 -7.27
N ASN A 115 -13.53 7.97 -8.52
CA ASN A 115 -14.82 7.51 -9.03
C ASN A 115 -15.26 6.18 -8.41
N GLU A 116 -14.30 5.27 -8.16
CA GLU A 116 -14.54 4.01 -7.44
C GLU A 116 -14.97 4.27 -5.98
N GLN A 117 -14.31 5.21 -5.29
CA GLN A 117 -14.71 5.64 -3.94
C GLN A 117 -16.11 6.26 -3.92
N LYS A 118 -16.47 7.05 -4.93
CA LYS A 118 -17.80 7.68 -5.05
C LYS A 118 -18.90 6.75 -5.57
N LYS A 119 -18.59 5.49 -5.91
CA LYS A 119 -19.52 4.52 -6.55
C LYS A 119 -20.22 5.06 -7.80
N ILE A 120 -19.63 6.01 -8.52
CA ILE A 120 -20.23 6.61 -9.72
C ILE A 120 -19.98 5.66 -10.90
N LYS A 121 -21.04 4.98 -11.37
CA LYS A 121 -20.99 4.02 -12.51
C LYS A 121 -20.92 4.71 -13.88
N ALA A 122 -20.17 5.79 -14.04
CA ALA A 122 -20.09 6.50 -15.33
C ALA A 122 -18.88 6.04 -16.16
N THR A 123 -19.16 5.69 -17.43
CA THR A 123 -18.22 5.48 -18.56
C THR A 123 -17.18 4.35 -18.40
N ARG A 124 -17.68 3.10 -18.44
CA ARG A 124 -16.94 1.88 -18.07
C ARG A 124 -15.92 1.36 -19.10
N LYS A 125 -16.07 1.56 -20.42
CA LYS A 125 -15.22 0.83 -21.40
C LYS A 125 -13.97 1.61 -21.85
N LEU A 126 -14.09 2.84 -22.35
CA LEU A 126 -12.93 3.59 -22.85
C LEU A 126 -11.91 3.92 -21.73
N ASN A 127 -12.42 4.30 -20.56
CA ASN A 127 -11.61 4.61 -19.38
C ASN A 127 -10.86 3.38 -18.83
N GLN A 128 -11.36 2.16 -19.06
CA GLN A 128 -10.70 0.93 -18.61
C GLN A 128 -9.41 0.65 -19.39
N TRP A 129 -9.38 0.89 -20.70
CA TRP A 129 -8.17 0.70 -21.51
C TRP A 129 -7.11 1.75 -21.17
N GLN A 130 -7.51 3.02 -21.02
CA GLN A 130 -6.60 4.09 -20.61
C GLN A 130 -6.02 3.85 -19.21
N THR A 131 -6.85 3.41 -18.26
CA THR A 131 -6.38 3.08 -16.91
C THR A 131 -5.50 1.83 -16.89
N ALA A 132 -5.78 0.82 -17.72
CA ALA A 132 -4.91 -0.34 -17.87
C ALA A 132 -3.55 0.05 -18.47
N LEU A 133 -3.52 0.90 -19.50
CA LEU A 133 -2.28 1.41 -20.09
C LEU A 133 -1.49 2.29 -19.12
N ALA A 134 -2.17 3.19 -18.39
CA ALA A 134 -1.57 4.03 -17.36
C ALA A 134 -0.95 3.18 -16.23
N LYS A 135 -1.65 2.11 -15.82
CA LYS A 135 -1.15 1.14 -14.83
C LYS A 135 0.05 0.35 -15.34
N ASN A 136 0.07 -0.04 -16.61
CA ASN A 136 1.04 -1.03 -17.10
C ASN A 136 2.37 -0.45 -17.62
N THR A 137 2.47 0.86 -17.84
CA THR A 137 3.63 1.46 -18.53
C THR A 137 4.59 2.17 -17.59
N VAL A 138 4.12 3.21 -16.90
CA VAL A 138 5.00 4.12 -16.14
C VAL A 138 4.85 3.92 -14.64
N THR A 139 3.61 3.79 -14.15
CA THR A 139 3.35 3.67 -12.71
C THR A 139 3.82 2.33 -12.13
N LYS A 140 3.64 1.22 -12.87
CA LYS A 140 4.20 -0.09 -12.51
C LYS A 140 5.71 -0.04 -12.32
N LYS A 141 6.46 0.60 -13.23
CA LYS A 141 7.93 0.73 -13.13
C LYS A 141 8.35 1.45 -11.86
N TYR A 142 7.64 2.51 -11.47
CA TYR A 142 7.96 3.25 -10.24
C TYR A 142 7.60 2.48 -8.98
N LYS A 143 6.51 1.71 -9.01
CA LYS A 143 6.16 0.80 -7.92
C LYS A 143 7.21 -0.30 -7.74
N GLU A 144 7.69 -0.88 -8.85
CA GLU A 144 8.77 -1.87 -8.87
C GLU A 144 10.12 -1.27 -8.42
N MET A 145 10.44 -0.04 -8.81
CA MET A 145 11.64 0.67 -8.33
C MET A 145 11.63 0.93 -6.81
N LEU A 146 10.45 0.97 -6.18
CA LEU A 146 10.32 1.06 -4.73
C LEU A 146 10.41 -0.32 -4.05
N GLY A 147 10.47 -1.42 -4.82
CA GLY A 147 10.45 -2.80 -4.32
C GLY A 147 9.04 -3.36 -4.10
N PHE A 148 7.98 -2.64 -4.52
CA PHE A 148 6.61 -3.09 -4.34
C PHE A 148 6.08 -3.83 -5.55
N THR A 149 5.27 -4.85 -5.29
CA THR A 149 4.61 -5.67 -6.31
C THR A 149 3.24 -5.10 -6.63
N SER A 150 2.72 -5.41 -7.82
CA SER A 150 1.34 -5.04 -8.20
C SER A 150 0.26 -5.55 -7.23
N ARG A 151 0.56 -6.62 -6.49
CA ARG A 151 -0.32 -7.26 -5.49
C ARG A 151 -0.20 -6.65 -4.09
N THR A 152 0.74 -5.73 -3.86
CA THR A 152 0.97 -5.15 -2.53
C THR A 152 -0.25 -4.31 -2.12
N VAL A 153 -0.81 -4.67 -0.97
CA VAL A 153 -1.86 -3.92 -0.28
C VAL A 153 -1.22 -3.06 0.79
N PHE A 154 -1.59 -1.79 0.83
CA PHE A 154 -1.03 -0.80 1.74
C PHE A 154 -2.04 -0.43 2.82
N PHE A 155 -1.70 -0.71 4.08
CA PHE A 155 -2.49 -0.27 5.23
C PHE A 155 -1.72 0.75 6.05
N SER A 156 -2.37 1.87 6.35
CA SER A 156 -1.81 2.90 7.23
C SER A 156 -2.31 2.74 8.65
N ARG A 157 -1.37 2.80 9.60
CA ARG A 157 -1.63 2.78 11.03
C ARG A 157 -1.43 4.16 11.63
N GLY A 158 -2.42 4.60 12.41
CA GLY A 158 -2.27 5.72 13.33
C GLY A 158 -2.98 6.99 12.86
N ALA A 159 -2.22 8.08 12.75
CA ALA A 159 -2.75 9.42 12.52
C ALA A 159 -3.31 9.61 11.10
N PRO A 160 -4.36 10.45 10.94
CA PRO A 160 -4.96 10.74 9.64
C PRO A 160 -3.91 11.32 8.67
N MET A 161 -3.91 10.83 7.43
CA MET A 161 -2.99 11.32 6.41
C MET A 161 -3.55 12.54 5.69
N ALA A 162 -2.66 13.43 5.25
CA ALA A 162 -3.05 14.53 4.38
C ALA A 162 -3.67 13.96 3.08
N ARG A 163 -4.87 14.44 2.74
CA ARG A 163 -5.60 14.01 1.53
C ARG A 163 -4.77 14.22 0.25
N GLU A 164 -3.89 15.21 0.24
CA GLU A 164 -2.98 15.46 -0.88
C GLU A 164 -1.95 14.35 -1.08
N VAL A 165 -1.40 13.81 0.01
CA VAL A 165 -0.45 12.69 -0.02
C VAL A 165 -1.15 11.44 -0.52
N LEU A 166 -2.34 11.12 0.01
CA LEU A 166 -3.15 9.99 -0.45
C LEU A 166 -3.49 10.11 -1.94
N ARG A 167 -3.90 11.30 -2.39
CA ARG A 167 -4.19 11.56 -3.81
C ARG A 167 -2.97 11.39 -4.68
N PHE A 168 -1.80 11.87 -4.25
CA PHE A 168 -0.56 11.71 -4.99
C PHE A 168 -0.18 10.23 -5.12
N LEU A 169 -0.16 9.49 -4.00
CA LEU A 169 0.15 8.05 -3.99
C LEU A 169 -0.82 7.24 -4.85
N SER A 170 -2.11 7.60 -4.83
CA SER A 170 -3.12 6.94 -5.66
C SER A 170 -2.85 7.06 -7.17
N GLY A 171 -2.15 8.13 -7.60
CA GLY A 171 -1.70 8.30 -8.97
C GLY A 171 -0.58 7.34 -9.39
N TYR A 172 0.15 6.76 -8.44
CA TYR A 172 1.18 5.74 -8.67
C TYR A 172 0.66 4.31 -8.44
N ASP A 173 -0.67 4.10 -8.44
CA ASP A 173 -1.29 2.80 -8.11
C ASP A 173 -0.94 2.29 -6.70
N ILE A 174 -0.69 3.24 -5.78
CA ILE A 174 -0.49 3.00 -4.34
C ILE A 174 -1.71 3.56 -3.62
N VAL A 175 -2.73 2.71 -3.44
CA VAL A 175 -3.93 3.05 -2.66
C VAL A 175 -3.67 2.67 -1.21
N VAL A 176 -3.54 3.68 -0.35
CA VAL A 176 -3.32 3.49 1.08
C VAL A 176 -4.68 3.40 1.78
N HIS A 177 -4.86 2.31 2.51
CA HIS A 177 -6.07 2.00 3.26
C HIS A 177 -5.86 2.41 4.72
N GLU A 178 -6.52 3.48 5.14
CA GLU A 178 -6.45 3.94 6.52
C GLU A 178 -7.14 2.95 7.46
N THR A 179 -6.45 2.64 8.54
CA THR A 179 -6.94 1.82 9.65
C THR A 179 -7.01 2.66 10.91
N PHE A 180 -8.12 2.53 11.62
CA PHE A 180 -8.36 3.18 12.89
C PHE A 180 -8.47 2.13 13.99
N GLY A 181 -7.77 2.38 15.07
CA GLY A 181 -7.82 1.56 16.27
C GLY A 181 -6.87 2.10 17.32
N GLN A 182 -7.24 1.87 18.58
CA GLN A 182 -6.47 2.27 19.75
C GLN A 182 -6.29 1.05 20.64
N THR A 183 -5.27 1.08 21.51
CA THR A 183 -5.00 -0.01 22.46
C THR A 183 -6.19 -0.34 23.35
N GLU A 184 -6.97 0.68 23.71
CA GLU A 184 -8.16 0.64 24.53
C GLU A 184 -9.34 -0.03 23.82
N ASN A 185 -9.34 -0.03 22.48
CA ASN A 185 -10.41 -0.52 21.62
C ASN A 185 -9.98 -1.76 20.81
N CYS A 186 -9.18 -2.65 21.40
CA CYS A 186 -8.66 -3.88 20.77
C CYS A 186 -7.64 -3.67 19.63
N GLY A 187 -7.03 -2.48 19.51
CA GLY A 187 -5.91 -2.21 18.60
C GLY A 187 -6.28 -1.88 17.16
N LEU A 188 -7.22 -2.61 16.55
CA LEU A 188 -7.74 -2.39 15.18
C LEU A 188 -9.26 -2.47 15.19
N LEU A 189 -9.94 -1.33 15.03
CA LEU A 189 -11.40 -1.22 15.15
C LEU A 189 -12.08 -1.14 13.77
N THR A 190 -11.61 -0.25 12.89
CA THR A 190 -12.15 -0.09 11.55
C THR A 190 -11.05 0.09 10.52
N ALA A 191 -11.30 -0.38 9.29
CA ALA A 191 -10.38 -0.24 8.18
C ALA A 191 -11.14 -0.05 6.88
N ASN A 192 -10.59 0.74 5.96
CA ASN A 192 -11.08 0.77 4.58
C ASN A 192 -10.54 -0.44 3.83
N ILE A 193 -11.25 -1.57 3.85
CA ILE A 193 -10.73 -2.82 3.31
C ILE A 193 -10.77 -2.82 1.77
N PRO A 194 -9.65 -3.10 1.08
CA PRO A 194 -9.64 -3.25 -0.37
C PRO A 194 -10.45 -4.47 -0.80
N LYS A 195 -11.05 -4.38 -1.99
CA LYS A 195 -11.60 -5.55 -2.67
C LYS A 195 -10.48 -6.27 -3.43
N ARG A 196 -9.89 -7.30 -2.82
CA ARG A 196 -8.87 -8.18 -3.41
C ARG A 196 -9.49 -9.55 -3.68
#